data_AF-A0A396S050-F1
#
_entry.id   AF-A0A396S050-F1
#
_cell.length_a   1.000
_cell.length_b   1.000
_cell.length_c   1.000
_cell.angle_alpha   90.00
_cell.angle_beta   90.00
_cell.angle_gamma   90.00
#
_symmetry.space_group_name_H-M   'P 1'
#
loop_
_entity.id
_entity.type
_entity.pdbx_description
1 polymer ?
#
loop_
_entity_poly.entity_id
_entity_poly.type
_entity_poly.pdbx_seq_one_letter_code
_entity_poly.pdbx_strand_id
1 'polypeptide(L)'
;MANLLTATINSWGCGDPPIRRSDSMYDQLRDDHRELTRIAGELLKRTSTPTLTDPGGLGRCRWGLARTLTRHLALEDAHVYARLDKDPRPGVAAVARRYKAELCRLSDQFNEHMADWTGDAIAGDWPGYCRAVRTLLAALEARVKCEDEELYPLLAETRRSAAA
;
A
#
# COMPACT_ATOMS: atom_id res chain seq x y z
N MET A 1 -14.34 18.87 -8.58
CA MET A 1 -12.88 18.71 -8.64
C MET A 1 -12.59 17.24 -8.80
N ALA A 2 -12.08 16.83 -9.96
CA ALA A 2 -11.92 15.42 -10.31
C ALA A 2 -10.88 14.75 -9.39
N ASN A 3 -11.26 13.60 -8.84
CA ASN A 3 -10.50 12.83 -7.88
C ASN A 3 -9.22 12.30 -8.55
N LEU A 4 -8.07 12.92 -8.22
CA LEU A 4 -6.75 12.56 -8.77
C LEU A 4 -6.27 11.14 -8.37
N LEU A 5 -7.03 10.43 -7.54
CA LEU A 5 -6.77 9.01 -7.19
C LEU A 5 -7.63 8.02 -7.99
N THR A 6 -8.81 8.42 -8.50
CA THR A 6 -9.69 7.52 -9.28
C THR A 6 -9.15 7.27 -10.69
N ALA A 7 -8.38 8.21 -11.25
CA ALA A 7 -7.79 8.07 -12.59
C ALA A 7 -6.65 7.03 -12.66
N THR A 8 -6.07 6.64 -11.52
CA THR A 8 -4.90 5.75 -11.47
C THR A 8 -5.28 4.27 -11.36
N ILE A 9 -6.54 3.95 -11.02
CA ILE A 9 -6.97 2.57 -10.75
C ILE A 9 -7.66 1.93 -11.96
N ASN A 10 -8.26 2.72 -12.85
CA ASN A 10 -8.93 2.22 -14.05
C ASN A 10 -8.03 2.18 -15.31
N SER A 11 -6.71 2.42 -15.17
CA SER A 11 -5.76 2.41 -16.29
C SER A 11 -4.52 1.57 -15.99
N TRP A 12 -4.70 0.28 -15.72
CA TRP A 12 -3.61 -0.71 -15.64
C TRP A 12 -3.54 -1.41 -17.00
N GLY A 13 -3.30 -0.62 -18.04
CA GLY A 13 -3.00 -1.09 -19.38
C GLY A 13 -1.55 -1.56 -19.44
N CYS A 14 -1.33 -2.76 -19.98
CA CYS A 14 -0.01 -3.33 -20.26
C CYS A 14 0.91 -2.32 -20.96
N GLY A 15 1.97 -1.92 -20.29
CA GLY A 15 3.08 -1.18 -20.88
C GLY A 15 4.31 -1.39 -20.01
N ASP A 16 5.21 -2.29 -20.42
CA ASP A 16 6.43 -2.61 -19.68
C ASP A 16 7.41 -1.42 -19.65
N PRO A 17 7.79 -0.89 -18.48
CA PRO A 17 8.92 0.03 -18.39
C PRO A 17 10.26 -0.73 -18.43
N PRO A 18 11.35 -0.08 -18.88
CA PRO A 18 12.65 -0.72 -19.02
C PRO A 18 13.22 -1.15 -17.66
N ILE A 19 13.64 -2.41 -17.59
CA ILE A 19 14.10 -3.09 -16.36
C ILE A 19 15.45 -2.51 -15.89
N ARG A 20 15.48 -1.93 -14.69
CA ARG A 20 16.73 -1.67 -13.93
C ARG A 20 16.97 -2.83 -12.96
N ARG A 21 18.23 -3.24 -12.76
CA ARG A 21 18.64 -4.48 -12.05
C ARG A 21 17.85 -4.74 -10.75
N SER A 22 17.46 -6.00 -10.57
CA SER A 22 16.48 -6.50 -9.58
C SER A 22 16.70 -6.12 -8.12
N ASP A 23 17.94 -5.92 -7.66
CA ASP A 23 18.20 -5.65 -6.24
C ASP A 23 17.73 -4.24 -5.84
N SER A 24 17.86 -3.25 -6.74
CA SER A 24 17.41 -1.86 -6.49
C SER A 24 15.89 -1.73 -6.31
N MET A 25 15.10 -2.67 -6.83
CA MET A 25 13.64 -2.62 -6.77
C MET A 25 13.10 -3.28 -5.49
N TYR A 26 13.67 -4.41 -5.07
CA TYR A 26 13.32 -5.01 -3.78
C TYR A 26 13.74 -4.12 -2.61
N ASP A 27 14.88 -3.45 -2.75
CA ASP A 27 15.29 -2.44 -1.77
C ASP A 27 14.29 -1.28 -1.74
N GLN A 28 13.76 -0.86 -2.89
CA GLN A 28 12.70 0.16 -2.94
C GLN A 28 11.42 -0.30 -2.24
N LEU A 29 10.95 -1.54 -2.46
CA LEU A 29 9.77 -2.08 -1.77
C LEU A 29 9.95 -2.09 -0.23
N ARG A 30 11.14 -2.44 0.25
CA ARG A 30 11.46 -2.40 1.69
C ARG A 30 11.55 -0.98 2.23
N ASP A 31 12.11 -0.06 1.46
CA ASP A 31 12.14 1.35 1.83
C ASP A 31 10.72 1.94 1.87
N ASP A 32 9.82 1.45 1.02
CA ASP A 32 8.40 1.82 1.03
C ASP A 32 7.73 1.34 2.30
N HIS A 33 7.93 0.08 2.70
CA HIS A 33 7.42 -0.45 3.97
C HIS A 33 7.89 0.37 5.16
N ARG A 34 9.18 0.74 5.20
CA ARG A 34 9.74 1.61 6.25
C ARG A 34 9.06 2.97 6.28
N GLU A 35 8.86 3.57 5.11
CA GLU A 35 8.23 4.89 5.00
C GLU A 35 6.74 4.85 5.34
N LEU A 36 6.00 3.82 4.88
CA LEU A 36 4.61 3.57 5.24
C LEU A 36 4.46 3.44 6.76
N THR A 37 5.32 2.62 7.39
CA THR A 37 5.34 2.43 8.85
C THR A 37 5.62 3.75 9.58
N ARG A 38 6.60 4.52 9.11
CA ARG A 38 6.95 5.82 9.69
C ARG A 38 5.79 6.81 9.61
N ILE A 39 5.14 6.92 8.45
CA ILE A 39 4.00 7.83 8.26
C ILE A 39 2.79 7.36 9.07
N ALA A 40 2.52 6.04 9.12
CA ALA A 40 1.47 5.45 9.94
C ALA A 40 1.65 5.80 11.43
N GLY A 41 2.86 5.65 11.97
CA GLY A 41 3.18 6.05 13.34
C GLY A 41 2.93 7.54 13.62
N GLU A 42 3.29 8.41 12.67
CA GLU A 42 3.03 9.85 12.79
C GLU A 42 1.53 10.18 12.74
N LEU A 43 0.76 9.50 11.88
CA LEU A 43 -0.70 9.64 11.84
C LEU A 43 -1.36 9.15 13.14
N LEU A 44 -0.91 8.02 13.69
CA LEU A 44 -1.40 7.51 14.97
C LEU A 44 -1.10 8.48 16.12
N LYS A 45 0.10 9.06 16.15
CA LYS A 45 0.46 10.07 17.15
C LYS A 45 -0.45 11.30 17.07
N ARG A 46 -0.70 11.80 15.86
CA ARG A 46 -1.59 12.95 15.62
C ARG A 46 -3.04 12.65 15.98
N THR A 47 -3.51 11.43 15.74
CA THR A 47 -4.90 11.01 15.98
C THR A 47 -5.15 10.46 17.38
N SER A 48 -4.11 10.47 18.23
CA SER A 48 -4.20 10.22 19.66
C SER A 48 -4.58 11.46 20.47
N THR A 49 -4.58 12.65 19.86
CA THR A 49 -5.02 13.88 20.52
C THR A 49 -6.55 14.00 20.52
N PRO A 50 -7.16 14.56 21.60
CA PRO A 50 -8.61 14.70 21.69
C PRO A 50 -9.19 15.69 20.68
N THR A 51 -8.36 16.61 20.16
CA THR A 51 -8.75 17.64 19.18
C THR A 51 -7.72 17.72 18.06
N LEU A 52 -8.16 18.18 16.89
CA LEU A 52 -7.29 18.49 15.76
C LEU A 52 -6.42 19.71 16.07
N THR A 53 -5.10 19.53 16.18
CA THR A 53 -4.15 20.61 16.56
C THR A 53 -3.28 21.10 15.41
N ASP A 54 -3.02 20.27 14.40
CA ASP A 54 -2.22 20.63 13.22
C ASP A 54 -2.85 20.04 11.94
N PRO A 55 -3.89 20.70 11.39
CA PRO A 55 -4.54 20.27 10.15
C PRO A 55 -3.58 20.16 8.97
N GLY A 56 -2.62 21.09 8.87
CA GLY A 56 -1.65 21.12 7.77
C GLY A 56 -0.69 19.94 7.81
N GLY A 57 -0.14 19.63 8.98
CA GLY A 57 0.72 18.46 9.15
C GLY A 57 -0.04 17.15 9.00
N LEU A 58 -1.29 17.06 9.48
CA LEU A 58 -2.14 15.91 9.21
C LEU A 58 -2.34 15.71 7.70
N GLY A 59 -2.68 16.77 6.97
CA GLY A 59 -2.82 16.74 5.51
C GLY A 59 -1.56 16.24 4.81
N ARG A 60 -0.39 16.74 5.21
CA ARG A 60 0.91 16.28 4.67
C ARG A 60 1.14 14.79 4.91
N CYS A 61 0.86 14.28 6.11
CA CYS A 61 0.97 12.86 6.42
C CYS A 61 0.03 12.01 5.55
N ARG A 62 -1.23 12.43 5.41
CA ARG A 62 -2.22 11.72 4.57
C ARG A 62 -1.78 11.62 3.11
N TRP A 63 -1.35 12.73 2.53
CA TRP A 63 -0.86 12.75 1.14
C TRP A 63 0.45 11.98 0.97
N GLY A 64 1.35 12.04 1.96
CA GLY A 64 2.56 11.23 2.00
C GLY A 64 2.22 9.73 1.97
N LEU A 65 1.27 9.30 2.82
CA LEU A 65 0.81 7.92 2.86
C LEU A 65 0.24 7.48 1.50
N ALA A 66 -0.65 8.29 0.91
CA ALA A 66 -1.27 8.01 -0.38
C ALA A 66 -0.23 7.82 -1.50
N ARG A 67 0.73 8.74 -1.58
CA ARG A 67 1.81 8.68 -2.58
C ARG A 67 2.70 7.47 -2.41
N THR A 68 3.13 7.19 -1.18
CA THR A 68 4.00 6.04 -0.89
C THR A 68 3.26 4.74 -1.16
N LEU A 69 2.00 4.62 -0.72
CA LEU A 69 1.19 3.42 -0.95
C LEU A 69 0.98 3.20 -2.44
N THR A 70 0.52 4.19 -3.19
CA THR A 70 0.28 4.06 -4.65
C THR A 70 1.51 3.56 -5.39
N ARG A 71 2.69 4.11 -5.05
CA ARG A 71 3.96 3.69 -5.65
C ARG A 71 4.35 2.26 -5.26
N HIS A 72 4.20 1.90 -3.98
CA HIS A 72 4.43 0.54 -3.48
C HIS A 72 3.58 -0.48 -4.26
N LEU A 73 2.28 -0.20 -4.38
CA LEU A 73 1.34 -1.10 -5.06
C LEU A 73 1.67 -1.29 -6.54
N ALA A 74 2.05 -0.22 -7.23
CA ALA A 74 2.47 -0.30 -8.62
C ALA A 74 3.72 -1.18 -8.81
N LEU A 75 4.68 -1.08 -7.88
CA LEU A 75 5.88 -1.92 -7.91
C LEU A 75 5.57 -3.38 -7.61
N GLU A 76 4.70 -3.66 -6.63
CA GLU A 76 4.30 -5.03 -6.31
C GLU A 76 3.60 -5.71 -7.50
N ASP A 77 2.68 -5.02 -8.18
CA ASP A 77 1.97 -5.60 -9.32
C ASP A 77 2.91 -5.92 -10.47
N ALA A 78 3.77 -4.96 -10.84
CA ALA A 78 4.69 -5.08 -11.97
C ALA A 78 5.75 -6.18 -11.77
N HIS A 79 6.11 -6.48 -10.53
CA HIS A 79 7.32 -7.27 -10.26
C HIS A 79 7.13 -8.46 -9.32
N VAL A 80 6.26 -8.35 -8.32
CA VAL A 80 5.97 -9.43 -7.37
C VAL A 80 4.87 -10.31 -7.95
N TYR A 81 3.67 -9.74 -8.14
CA TYR A 81 2.51 -10.51 -8.60
C TYR A 81 2.69 -11.04 -10.02
N ALA A 82 3.21 -10.22 -10.94
CA ALA A 82 3.48 -10.65 -12.31
C ALA A 82 4.46 -11.85 -12.40
N ARG A 83 5.35 -12.00 -11.41
CA ARG A 83 6.31 -13.11 -11.36
C ARG A 83 5.73 -14.34 -10.68
N LEU A 84 5.05 -14.17 -9.54
CA LEU A 84 4.45 -15.30 -8.82
C LEU A 84 3.27 -15.94 -9.58
N ASP A 85 2.51 -15.17 -10.36
CA ASP A 85 1.42 -15.72 -11.18
C ASP A 85 1.94 -16.58 -12.35
N LYS A 86 3.20 -16.40 -12.75
CA LYS A 86 3.90 -17.21 -13.77
C LYS A 86 4.68 -18.38 -13.18
N ASP A 87 4.67 -18.57 -11.85
CA ASP A 87 5.36 -19.69 -11.22
C ASP A 87 4.70 -21.03 -11.61
N PRO A 88 5.46 -22.06 -12.02
CA PRO A 88 4.91 -23.33 -12.45
C PRO A 88 4.26 -24.14 -11.32
N ARG A 89 4.50 -23.81 -10.04
CA ARG A 89 3.91 -24.47 -8.87
C ARG A 89 2.52 -23.90 -8.61
N PRO A 90 1.43 -24.70 -8.76
CA PRO A 90 0.06 -24.19 -8.62
C PRO A 90 -0.24 -23.53 -7.26
N GLY A 91 0.40 -24.02 -6.19
CA GLY A 91 0.25 -23.45 -4.85
C GLY A 91 0.78 -22.01 -4.74
N VAL A 92 1.86 -21.68 -5.45
CA VAL A 92 2.46 -20.34 -5.41
C VAL A 92 1.60 -19.32 -6.15
N ALA A 93 1.13 -19.67 -7.36
CA ALA A 93 0.21 -18.82 -8.11
C ALA A 93 -1.12 -18.59 -7.37
N ALA A 94 -1.66 -19.62 -6.70
CA ALA A 94 -2.87 -19.50 -5.90
C ALA A 94 -2.69 -18.52 -4.72
N VAL A 95 -1.56 -18.60 -4.01
CA VAL A 95 -1.21 -17.66 -2.94
C VAL A 95 -1.12 -16.23 -3.50
N ALA A 96 -0.38 -16.01 -4.58
CA ALA A 96 -0.23 -14.69 -5.19
C ALA A 96 -1.57 -14.06 -5.58
N ARG A 97 -2.50 -14.83 -6.14
CA ARG A 97 -3.85 -14.35 -6.48
C ARG A 97 -4.67 -13.95 -5.27
N ARG A 98 -4.57 -14.70 -4.16
CA ARG A 98 -5.22 -14.35 -2.88
C ARG A 98 -4.70 -13.01 -2.37
N TYR A 99 -3.38 -12.85 -2.29
CA TYR A 99 -2.75 -11.60 -1.82
C TYR A 99 -3.07 -10.39 -2.71
N LYS A 100 -3.17 -10.60 -4.03
CA LYS A 100 -3.59 -9.56 -4.98
C LYS A 100 -5.06 -9.16 -4.79
N ALA A 101 -5.96 -10.10 -4.50
CA ALA A 101 -7.36 -9.77 -4.21
C ALA A 101 -7.51 -8.99 -2.89
N GLU A 102 -6.77 -9.38 -1.85
CA GLU A 102 -6.68 -8.64 -0.59
C GLU A 102 -6.10 -7.23 -0.81
N LEU A 103 -5.15 -7.10 -1.76
CA LEU A 103 -4.57 -5.82 -2.12
C LEU A 103 -5.60 -4.85 -2.72
N CYS A 104 -6.36 -5.31 -3.70
CA CYS A 104 -7.39 -4.49 -4.35
C CYS A 104 -8.38 -3.96 -3.32
N ARG A 105 -8.83 -4.81 -2.38
CA ARG A 105 -9.73 -4.38 -1.30
C ARG A 105 -9.15 -3.30 -0.40
N LEU A 106 -7.87 -3.42 -0.01
CA LEU A 106 -7.21 -2.39 0.79
C LEU A 106 -7.05 -1.09 0.01
N SER A 107 -6.74 -1.18 -1.29
CA SER A 107 -6.67 -0.01 -2.17
C SER A 107 -8.02 0.71 -2.23
N ASP A 108 -9.11 -0.01 -2.45
CA ASP A 108 -10.47 0.54 -2.47
C ASP A 108 -10.82 1.25 -1.15
N GLN A 109 -10.59 0.58 -0.02
CA GLN A 109 -10.79 1.15 1.32
C GLN A 109 -9.97 2.42 1.54
N PHE A 110 -8.73 2.46 1.05
CA PHE A 110 -7.87 3.64 1.14
C PHE A 110 -8.42 4.81 0.31
N ASN A 111 -8.92 4.54 -0.91
CA ASN A 111 -9.48 5.57 -1.77
C ASN A 111 -10.78 6.14 -1.21
N GLU A 112 -11.67 5.27 -0.72
CA GLU A 112 -12.88 5.67 -0.01
C GLU A 112 -12.52 6.54 1.20
N HIS A 113 -11.55 6.11 2.02
CA HIS A 113 -11.07 6.91 3.15
C HIS A 113 -10.56 8.30 2.72
N MET A 114 -9.80 8.39 1.62
CA MET A 114 -9.30 9.67 1.11
C MET A 114 -10.40 10.57 0.56
N ALA A 115 -11.42 9.99 -0.07
CA ALA A 115 -12.55 10.71 -0.64
C ALA A 115 -13.52 11.21 0.46
N ASP A 116 -13.85 10.37 1.43
CA ASP A 116 -14.82 10.67 2.48
C ASP A 116 -14.28 11.70 3.48
N TRP A 117 -12.99 11.59 3.83
CA TRP A 117 -12.37 12.45 4.84
C TRP A 117 -11.72 13.69 4.21
N THR A 118 -12.52 14.62 3.73
CA THR A 118 -12.04 15.96 3.35
C THR A 118 -11.56 16.76 4.58
N GLY A 119 -10.88 17.89 4.37
CA GLY A 119 -10.48 18.76 5.48
C GLY A 119 -11.66 19.19 6.35
N ASP A 120 -12.78 19.55 5.72
CA ASP A 120 -14.00 19.95 6.40
C ASP A 120 -14.66 18.78 7.13
N ALA A 121 -14.70 17.59 6.52
CA ALA A 121 -15.23 16.39 7.18
C ALA A 121 -14.41 16.01 8.42
N ILE A 122 -13.08 16.09 8.34
CA ILE A 122 -12.20 15.84 9.49
C ILE A 122 -12.42 16.87 10.60
N ALA A 123 -12.58 18.14 10.25
CA ALA A 123 -12.86 19.19 11.23
C ALA A 123 -14.25 19.00 11.87
N GLY A 124 -15.23 18.53 11.10
CA GLY A 124 -16.59 18.27 11.55
C GLY A 124 -16.76 17.02 12.43
N ASP A 125 -15.95 15.98 12.19
CA ASP A 125 -15.97 14.73 12.97
C ASP A 125 -14.55 14.19 13.22
N TRP A 126 -13.80 14.90 14.07
CA TRP A 126 -12.46 14.48 14.48
C TRP A 126 -12.43 13.08 15.14
N PRO A 127 -13.31 12.74 16.10
CA PRO A 127 -13.32 11.42 16.71
C PRO A 127 -13.61 10.30 15.70
N GLY A 128 -14.51 10.53 14.74
CA GLY A 128 -14.79 9.59 13.65
C GLY A 128 -13.59 9.38 12.76
N TYR A 129 -12.92 10.45 12.34
CA TYR A 129 -11.69 10.37 11.57
C TYR A 129 -10.61 9.55 12.30
N CYS A 130 -10.41 9.81 13.60
CA CYS A 130 -9.45 9.09 14.43
C CYS A 130 -9.72 7.59 14.54
N ARG A 131 -10.99 7.16 14.50
CA ARG A 131 -11.35 5.74 14.43
C ARG A 131 -11.09 5.17 13.04
N ALA A 132 -11.54 5.86 12.00
CA ALA A 132 -11.40 5.42 10.61
C ALA A 132 -9.93 5.23 10.22
N VAL A 133 -9.07 6.19 10.56
CA VAL A 133 -7.63 6.10 10.26
C VAL A 133 -6.94 4.98 11.04
N ARG A 134 -7.34 4.71 12.30
CA ARG A 134 -6.81 3.57 13.07
C ARG A 134 -7.14 2.23 12.41
N THR A 135 -8.38 2.06 11.96
CA THR A 135 -8.80 0.86 11.22
C THR A 135 -8.00 0.68 9.94
N LEU A 136 -7.85 1.75 9.14
CA LEU A 136 -7.07 1.73 7.91
C LEU A 136 -5.60 1.37 8.16
N LEU A 137 -4.97 1.99 9.15
CA LEU A 137 -3.55 1.74 9.46
C LEU A 137 -3.30 0.34 10.00
N ALA A 138 -4.22 -0.23 10.78
CA ALA A 138 -4.12 -1.61 11.23
C ALA A 138 -4.18 -2.61 10.05
N ALA A 139 -5.03 -2.34 9.05
CA ALA A 139 -5.09 -3.16 7.84
C ALA A 139 -3.79 -3.05 7.01
N LEU A 140 -3.20 -1.85 6.93
CA LEU A 140 -1.93 -1.63 6.25
C LEU A 140 -0.76 -2.35 6.97
N GLU A 141 -0.71 -2.28 8.30
CA GLU A 141 0.32 -2.96 9.11
C GLU A 141 0.23 -4.49 8.95
N ALA A 142 -0.97 -5.05 9.05
CA ALA A 142 -1.19 -6.48 8.84
C ALA A 142 -0.71 -6.92 7.46
N ARG A 143 -0.96 -6.10 6.43
CA ARG A 143 -0.51 -6.37 5.08
C ARG A 143 1.01 -6.36 4.95
N VAL A 144 1.68 -5.30 5.41
CA VAL A 144 3.16 -5.20 5.37
C VAL A 144 3.79 -6.40 6.06
N LYS A 145 3.26 -6.80 7.22
CA LYS A 145 3.71 -7.98 7.94
C LYS A 145 3.56 -9.26 7.11
N CYS A 146 2.40 -9.51 6.52
CA CYS A 146 2.20 -10.69 5.70
C CYS A 146 3.06 -10.69 4.43
N GLU A 147 3.31 -9.53 3.82
CA GLU A 147 4.22 -9.40 2.67
C GLU A 147 5.65 -9.80 3.06
N ASP A 148 6.15 -9.30 4.18
CA ASP A 148 7.50 -9.58 4.68
C ASP A 148 7.68 -11.04 5.14
N GLU A 149 6.68 -11.62 5.82
CA GLU A 149 6.76 -12.95 6.42
C GLU A 149 6.43 -14.09 5.44
N GLU A 150 5.59 -13.84 4.44
CA GLU A 150 5.10 -14.89 3.53
C GLU A 150 5.44 -14.62 2.07
N LEU A 151 5.07 -13.44 1.55
CA LEU A 151 5.12 -13.18 0.10
C LEU A 151 6.55 -13.03 -0.43
N TYR A 152 7.40 -12.24 0.24
CA TYR A 152 8.78 -12.04 -0.17
C TYR A 152 9.66 -13.30 -0.04
N PRO A 153 9.53 -14.12 1.03
CA PRO A 153 10.17 -15.43 1.08
C PRO A 153 9.81 -16.34 -0.10
N LEU A 154 8.51 -16.45 -0.45
CA LEU A 154 8.05 -17.24 -1.60
C LEU A 154 8.64 -16.75 -2.92
N LEU A 155 8.76 -15.44 -3.09
CA LEU A 155 9.40 -14.85 -4.26
C LEU A 155 10.90 -15.14 -4.33
N ALA A 156 11.59 -15.11 -3.19
CA ALA A 156 13.01 -15.46 -3.10
C ALA A 156 13.25 -16.94 -3.46
N GLU A 157 12.37 -17.84 -3.02
CA GLU A 157 12.37 -19.25 -3.42
C GLU A 157 12.17 -19.43 -4.91
N THR A 158 11.15 -18.77 -5.47
CA THR A 158 10.86 -18.77 -6.91
C THR A 158 12.08 -18.34 -7.74
N ARG A 159 12.81 -17.32 -7.28
CA ARG A 159 14.05 -16.86 -7.94
C ARG A 159 15.17 -17.91 -7.90
N ARG A 160 15.32 -18.64 -6.79
CA ARG A 160 16.32 -19.71 -6.66
C ARG A 160 15.98 -20.91 -7.54
N SER A 161 14.71 -21.35 -7.55
CA SER A 161 14.27 -22.49 -8.35
C SER A 161 14.35 -22.23 -9.86
N ALA A 162 14.23 -20.98 -10.31
CA ALA A 162 14.40 -20.62 -11.73
C ALA A 162 15.87 -20.50 -12.18
N ALA A 163 16.82 -20.51 -11.25
CA ALA A 163 18.25 -20.41 -11.52
C ALA A 163 18.99 -21.76 -11.44
N ALA A 164 18.27 -22.83 -11.08
CA ALA A 164 18.74 -24.21 -11.01
C ALA A 164 18.25 -25.00 -12.22
#